data_AF-A0AA86Q0E8-F1
#
_entry.id   AF-A0AA86Q0E8-F1
#
_cell.length_a   1.000
_cell.length_b   1.000
_cell.length_c   1.000
_cell.angle_alpha   90.00
_cell.angle_beta   90.00
_cell.angle_gamma   90.00
#
_symmetry.space_group_name_H-M   'P 1'
#
loop_
_entity.id
_entity.type
_entity.pdbx_description
1 polymer ?
#
loop_
_entity_poly.entity_id
_entity_poly.type
_entity_poly.pdbx_seq_one_letter_code
_entity_poly.pdbx_strand_id
1 'polypeptide(L)'
;MKFVLIYMCYSFTFENSPVTMKDNGISVVITEKGFEDYIGRNIDFGNDFVKNLQIPDINLSLGLVNVMFTDIVVADMLFPRPQLDFNAQNRFVQFKFEEIMLDIKLQFRIQQQSYPYISDHGSGQLLITDTNMSLNLGANISKSCPNHINVDAQNFNMKVGELRINLNSSMDFLIESVIALLTDSMISVFEEKIAQFMRDAFVQIANNGLDENEELSTLKGIACYQSRHPIFFNKFKLFSSFKSIFVE
;
A
#
# COMPACT_ATOMS: atom_id res chain seq x y z
N MET A 1 -19.97 -19.63 -0.25
CA MET A 1 -19.82 -19.93 1.19
C MET A 1 -18.82 -18.93 1.75
N LYS A 2 -19.26 -17.86 2.43
CA LYS A 2 -18.37 -16.85 3.02
C LYS A 2 -17.95 -17.34 4.40
N PHE A 3 -16.66 -17.61 4.59
CA PHE A 3 -16.11 -17.84 5.93
C PHE A 3 -15.99 -16.48 6.61
N VAL A 4 -16.76 -16.27 7.67
CA VAL A 4 -16.58 -15.12 8.56
C VAL A 4 -15.51 -15.52 9.56
N LEU A 5 -14.29 -15.02 9.38
CA LEU A 5 -13.24 -15.10 10.39
C LEU A 5 -13.62 -14.17 11.54
N ILE A 6 -13.99 -14.76 12.68
CA ILE A 6 -14.20 -14.00 13.91
C ILE A 6 -12.80 -13.78 14.52
N TYR A 7 -12.23 -12.60 14.30
CA TYR A 7 -11.04 -12.16 15.02
C TYR A 7 -11.40 -11.99 16.49
N MET A 8 -10.88 -12.85 17.36
CA MET A 8 -11.01 -12.70 18.81
C MET A 8 -9.82 -11.88 19.33
N CYS A 9 -10.08 -10.65 19.74
CA CYS A 9 -9.11 -9.85 20.49
C CYS A 9 -9.00 -10.43 21.91
N TYR A 10 -7.83 -10.96 22.28
CA TYR A 10 -7.62 -11.48 23.63
C TYR A 10 -7.53 -10.33 24.62
N SER A 11 -8.50 -10.23 25.53
CA SER A 11 -8.42 -9.28 26.64
C SER A 11 -7.71 -9.92 27.83
N PHE A 12 -6.62 -9.29 28.27
CA PHE A 12 -5.96 -9.64 29.52
C PHE A 12 -6.53 -8.79 30.66
N THR A 13 -6.90 -9.43 31.77
CA THR A 13 -7.27 -8.72 33.00
C THR A 13 -6.03 -8.46 33.83
N PHE A 14 -5.67 -7.20 34.02
CA PHE A 14 -4.56 -6.79 34.88
C PHE A 14 -5.06 -6.48 36.29
N GLU A 15 -4.23 -6.72 37.30
CA GLU A 15 -4.57 -6.40 38.70
C GLU A 15 -4.79 -4.89 38.91
N ASN A 16 -4.08 -4.05 38.14
CA ASN A 16 -4.24 -2.60 38.12
C ASN A 16 -4.79 -2.15 36.76
N SER A 17 -5.82 -1.30 36.78
CA SER A 17 -6.38 -0.63 35.60
C SER A 17 -6.60 0.86 35.92
N PRO A 18 -6.12 1.81 35.09
CA PRO A 18 -5.49 1.61 33.78
C PRO A 18 -4.03 1.16 33.88
N VAL A 19 -3.60 0.28 32.97
CA VAL A 19 -2.20 -0.11 32.79
C VAL A 19 -1.41 1.10 32.29
N THR A 20 -0.28 1.39 32.92
CA THR A 20 0.63 2.46 32.51
C THR A 20 1.91 1.87 31.91
N MET A 21 2.69 2.69 31.19
CA MET A 21 4.00 2.27 30.66
C MET A 21 4.97 1.76 31.74
N LYS A 22 4.75 2.12 33.01
CA LYS A 22 5.57 1.66 34.14
C LYS A 22 5.30 0.21 34.53
N ASP A 23 4.18 -0.35 34.09
CA ASP A 23 3.75 -1.72 34.39
C ASP A 23 4.28 -2.72 33.35
N ASN A 24 5.07 -2.26 32.36
CA ASN A 24 5.67 -3.09 31.34
C ASN A 24 6.82 -3.95 31.93
N GLY A 25 6.66 -5.27 31.93
CA GLY A 25 7.72 -6.20 32.34
C GLY A 25 8.83 -6.39 31.31
N ILE A 26 8.59 -6.00 30.05
CA ILE A 26 9.53 -6.10 28.93
C ILE A 26 9.39 -4.83 28.09
N SER A 27 10.52 -4.22 27.72
CA SER A 27 10.59 -3.14 26.74
C SER A 27 11.35 -3.62 25.50
N VAL A 28 10.79 -3.38 24.32
CA VAL A 28 11.41 -3.69 23.03
C VAL A 28 11.59 -2.39 22.27
N VAL A 29 12.85 -2.09 21.95
CA VAL A 29 13.25 -0.89 21.23
C VAL A 29 13.84 -1.30 19.89
N ILE A 30 13.34 -0.70 18.82
CA ILE A 30 13.90 -0.86 17.47
C ILE A 30 14.71 0.40 17.17
N THR A 31 16.02 0.24 16.97
CA THR A 31 16.89 1.32 16.52
C THR A 31 16.53 1.74 15.09
N GLU A 32 16.73 3.01 14.74
CA GLU A 32 16.50 3.54 13.38
C GLU A 32 17.14 2.67 12.31
N LYS A 33 18.43 2.33 12.46
CA LYS A 33 19.15 1.41 11.55
C LYS A 33 18.49 0.04 11.40
N GLY A 34 18.02 -0.52 12.51
CA GLY A 34 17.32 -1.81 12.52
C GLY A 34 16.01 -1.74 11.74
N PHE A 35 15.28 -0.62 11.87
CA PHE A 35 14.07 -0.37 11.11
C PHE A 35 14.37 -0.12 9.62
N GLU A 36 15.40 0.65 9.30
CA GLU A 36 15.86 0.86 7.92
C GLU A 36 16.26 -0.45 7.22
N ASP A 37 17.04 -1.30 7.90
CA ASP A 37 17.45 -2.59 7.36
C ASP A 37 16.27 -3.55 7.23
N TYR A 38 15.31 -3.48 8.15
CA TYR A 38 14.07 -4.22 8.04
C TYR A 38 13.28 -3.81 6.79
N ILE A 39 13.02 -2.52 6.59
CA ILE A 39 12.29 -2.02 5.42
C ILE A 39 13.04 -2.35 4.13
N GLY A 40 14.36 -2.15 4.11
CA GLY A 40 15.19 -2.46 2.94
C GLY A 40 15.14 -3.93 2.52
N ARG A 41 14.98 -4.87 3.45
CA ARG A 41 14.83 -6.31 3.15
C ARG A 41 13.42 -6.70 2.68
N ASN A 42 12.42 -5.89 3.01
CA ASN A 42 11.02 -6.19 2.69
C ASN A 42 10.49 -5.37 1.52
N ILE A 43 11.32 -4.53 0.90
CA ILE A 43 10.92 -3.73 -0.25
C ILE A 43 10.50 -4.60 -1.44
N ASP A 44 11.20 -5.72 -1.65
CA ASP A 44 10.85 -6.70 -2.70
C ASP A 44 9.48 -7.32 -2.46
N PHE A 45 9.11 -7.54 -1.19
CA PHE A 45 7.77 -7.99 -0.84
C PHE A 45 6.72 -6.92 -1.15
N GLY A 46 7.01 -5.65 -0.88
CA GLY A 46 6.17 -4.54 -1.30
C GLY A 46 5.97 -4.49 -2.82
N ASN A 47 7.05 -4.64 -3.59
CA ASN A 47 7.00 -4.71 -5.05
C ASN A 47 6.09 -5.87 -5.52
N ASP A 48 6.26 -7.07 -4.97
CA ASP A 48 5.43 -8.24 -5.29
C ASP A 48 3.96 -8.04 -4.91
N PHE A 49 3.69 -7.43 -3.75
CA PHE A 49 2.33 -7.17 -3.29
C PHE A 49 1.59 -6.23 -4.25
N VAL A 50 2.24 -5.14 -4.66
CA VAL A 50 1.60 -4.15 -5.53
C VAL A 50 1.37 -4.67 -6.94
N LYS A 51 2.22 -5.57 -7.45
CA LYS A 51 1.97 -6.28 -8.73
C LYS A 51 0.66 -7.07 -8.73
N ASN A 52 0.19 -7.50 -7.56
CA ASN A 52 -1.06 -8.24 -7.40
C ASN A 52 -2.26 -7.33 -7.07
N LEU A 53 -2.07 -6.01 -6.94
CA LEU A 53 -3.16 -5.09 -6.66
C LEU A 53 -3.99 -4.88 -7.94
N GLN A 54 -5.31 -5.04 -7.78
CA GLN A 54 -6.27 -4.68 -8.82
C GLN A 54 -6.57 -3.19 -8.72
N ILE A 55 -6.18 -2.43 -9.73
CA ILE A 55 -6.49 -1.01 -9.81
C ILE A 55 -7.92 -0.87 -10.36
N PRO A 56 -8.80 -0.08 -9.71
CA PRO A 56 -10.17 0.10 -10.18
C PRO A 56 -10.21 0.83 -11.54
N ASP A 57 -11.24 0.52 -12.33
CA ASP A 57 -11.46 1.15 -13.64
C ASP A 57 -11.49 2.68 -13.54
N ILE A 58 -10.91 3.35 -14.53
CA ILE A 58 -10.81 4.81 -14.59
C ILE A 58 -11.68 5.31 -15.74
N ASN A 59 -12.61 6.21 -15.43
CA ASN A 59 -13.46 6.88 -16.41
C ASN A 59 -13.12 8.37 -16.48
N LEU A 60 -12.74 8.84 -17.67
CA LEU A 60 -12.44 10.23 -17.96
C LEU A 60 -13.45 10.79 -18.98
N SER A 61 -13.93 11.99 -18.72
CA SER A 61 -14.78 12.75 -19.64
C SER A 61 -14.01 13.96 -20.15
N LEU A 62 -13.61 13.91 -21.42
CA LEU A 62 -12.79 14.92 -22.10
C LEU A 62 -13.64 15.64 -23.15
N GLY A 63 -14.51 16.52 -22.69
CA GLY A 63 -15.43 17.26 -23.56
C GLY A 63 -16.40 16.32 -24.29
N LEU A 64 -16.21 16.15 -25.60
CA LEU A 64 -17.07 15.30 -26.44
C LEU A 64 -16.61 13.84 -26.49
N VAL A 65 -15.57 13.45 -25.73
CA VAL A 65 -15.00 12.11 -25.75
C VAL A 65 -14.98 11.53 -24.34
N ASN A 66 -15.48 10.32 -24.18
CA ASN A 66 -15.29 9.51 -22.99
C ASN A 66 -14.17 8.53 -23.21
N VAL A 67 -13.27 8.42 -22.23
CA VAL A 67 -12.19 7.43 -22.21
C VAL A 67 -12.36 6.58 -20.96
N MET A 68 -12.41 5.28 -21.15
CA MET A 68 -12.54 4.28 -20.08
C MET A 68 -11.31 3.39 -20.12
N PHE A 69 -10.63 3.25 -18.99
CA PHE A 69 -9.54 2.31 -18.79
C PHE A 69 -10.03 1.17 -17.90
N THR A 70 -9.85 -0.06 -18.38
CA THR A 70 -10.25 -1.30 -17.69
C THR A 70 -9.08 -2.26 -17.62
N ASP A 71 -9.24 -3.31 -16.79
CA ASP A 71 -8.24 -4.37 -16.64
C ASP A 71 -6.84 -3.82 -16.33
N ILE A 72 -6.79 -2.83 -15.44
CA ILE A 72 -5.58 -2.11 -15.10
C ILE A 72 -4.73 -2.97 -14.16
N VAL A 73 -3.55 -3.36 -14.64
CA VAL A 73 -2.61 -4.25 -13.95
C VAL A 73 -1.22 -3.63 -13.92
N VAL A 74 -0.58 -3.65 -12.76
CA VAL A 74 0.83 -3.26 -12.60
C VAL A 74 1.70 -4.40 -13.16
N ALA A 75 2.29 -4.18 -14.33
CA ALA A 75 3.17 -5.14 -14.99
C ALA A 75 4.55 -5.19 -14.33
N ASP A 76 5.10 -4.02 -14.00
CA ASP A 76 6.33 -3.90 -13.23
C ASP A 76 6.32 -2.67 -12.34
N MET A 77 7.11 -2.74 -11.28
CA MET A 77 7.24 -1.67 -10.30
C MET A 77 8.59 -1.78 -9.62
N LEU A 78 9.25 -0.63 -9.47
CA LEU A 78 10.51 -0.53 -8.79
C LEU A 78 10.42 0.54 -7.70
N PHE A 79 10.27 0.11 -6.45
CA PHE A 79 10.52 0.98 -5.30
C PHE A 79 12.01 0.98 -4.95
N PRO A 80 12.68 2.13 -4.95
CA PRO A 80 14.01 2.26 -4.39
C PRO A 80 13.96 2.26 -2.86
N ARG A 81 15.10 2.01 -2.21
CA ARG A 81 15.20 2.04 -0.74
C ARG A 81 14.72 3.40 -0.23
N PRO A 82 13.71 3.44 0.67
CA PRO A 82 13.20 4.70 1.16
C PRO A 82 14.23 5.38 2.06
N GLN A 83 14.26 6.71 2.00
CA GLN A 83 14.87 7.54 3.04
C GLN A 83 13.89 7.63 4.21
N LEU A 84 14.38 7.38 5.43
CA LEU A 84 13.57 7.43 6.63
C LEU A 84 13.95 8.66 7.46
N ASP A 85 12.92 9.35 7.97
CA ASP A 85 13.08 10.49 8.87
C ASP A 85 12.18 10.26 10.09
N PHE A 86 12.82 10.10 11.26
CA PHE A 86 12.14 9.77 12.52
C PHE A 86 11.82 11.06 13.28
N ASN A 87 10.53 11.36 13.43
CA ASN A 87 10.08 12.53 14.16
C ASN A 87 9.53 12.13 15.54
N ALA A 88 10.41 12.08 16.54
CA ALA A 88 10.04 11.71 17.91
C ALA A 88 8.99 12.65 18.53
N GLN A 89 9.05 13.96 18.22
CA GLN A 89 8.12 14.94 18.76
C GLN A 89 6.68 14.69 18.32
N ASN A 90 6.50 14.30 17.06
CA ASN A 90 5.19 14.07 16.45
C ASN A 90 4.81 12.57 16.38
N ARG A 91 5.68 11.67 16.86
CA ARG A 91 5.48 10.22 16.91
C ARG A 91 5.12 9.61 15.56
N PHE A 92 5.83 10.00 14.51
CA PHE A 92 5.71 9.38 13.20
C PHE A 92 7.07 9.11 12.59
N VAL A 93 7.10 8.16 11.67
CA VAL A 93 8.22 7.91 10.76
C VAL A 93 7.80 8.36 9.37
N GLN A 94 8.57 9.25 8.77
CA GLN A 94 8.37 9.67 7.39
C GLN A 94 9.22 8.79 6.46
N PHE A 95 8.57 8.22 5.47
CA PHE A 95 9.16 7.47 4.38
C PHE A 95 9.17 8.36 3.15
N LYS A 96 10.33 8.50 2.51
CA LYS A 96 10.47 9.19 1.22
C LYS A 96 11.02 8.21 0.20
N PHE A 97 10.27 8.01 -0.87
CA PHE A 97 10.70 7.27 -2.05
C PHE A 97 10.87 8.27 -3.17
N GLU A 98 12.04 8.25 -3.81
CA GLU A 98 12.37 9.13 -4.94
C GLU A 98 12.54 8.25 -6.18
N GLU A 99 12.27 8.77 -7.38
CA GLU A 99 12.53 8.05 -8.64
C GLU A 99 11.80 6.69 -8.77
N ILE A 100 10.56 6.60 -8.26
CA ILE A 100 9.73 5.40 -8.45
C ILE A 100 9.37 5.25 -9.93
N MET A 101 9.46 4.01 -10.43
CA MET A 101 9.01 3.61 -11.76
C MET A 101 7.83 2.64 -11.68
N LEU A 102 6.81 2.89 -12.50
CA LEU A 102 5.59 2.08 -12.61
C LEU A 102 5.34 1.75 -14.08
N ASP A 103 5.25 0.47 -14.41
CA ASP A 103 4.80 -0.01 -15.71
C ASP A 103 3.41 -0.65 -15.54
N ILE A 104 2.41 -0.06 -16.16
CA ILE A 104 1.01 -0.46 -16.03
C ILE A 104 0.49 -0.87 -17.39
N LYS A 105 -0.13 -2.04 -17.47
CA LYS A 105 -0.85 -2.52 -18.65
C LYS A 105 -2.34 -2.39 -18.42
N LEU A 106 -3.08 -2.03 -19.46
CA LEU A 106 -4.51 -1.82 -19.39
C LEU A 106 -5.20 -2.10 -20.72
N GLN A 107 -6.52 -2.19 -20.69
CA GLN A 107 -7.38 -2.05 -21.86
C GLN A 107 -8.02 -0.66 -21.83
N PHE A 108 -8.31 -0.10 -22.99
CA PHE A 108 -8.98 1.18 -23.09
C PHE A 108 -10.14 1.13 -24.08
N ARG A 109 -11.11 2.01 -23.86
CA ARG A 109 -12.22 2.27 -24.77
C ARG A 109 -12.45 3.77 -24.87
N ILE A 110 -12.55 4.26 -26.10
CA ILE A 110 -12.86 5.64 -26.40
C ILE A 110 -14.22 5.69 -27.08
N GLN A 111 -15.04 6.65 -26.66
CA GLN A 111 -16.36 6.85 -27.23
C GLN A 111 -16.67 8.35 -27.36
N GLN A 112 -16.91 8.79 -28.58
CA GLN A 112 -17.41 10.13 -28.85
C GLN A 112 -18.88 10.22 -28.42
N GLN A 113 -19.22 11.26 -27.67
CA GLN A 113 -20.57 11.52 -27.17
C GLN A 113 -21.47 12.20 -28.22
N SER A 114 -20.90 12.79 -29.27
CA SER A 114 -21.62 13.50 -30.34
C SER A 114 -21.46 12.80 -31.69
N TYR A 115 -22.41 13.03 -32.61
CA TYR A 115 -22.34 12.54 -33.99
C TYR A 115 -20.98 12.88 -34.63
N PRO A 116 -20.30 11.93 -35.30
CA PRO A 116 -20.79 10.63 -35.76
C PRO A 116 -20.68 9.45 -34.78
N TYR A 117 -20.47 9.68 -33.48
CA TYR A 117 -20.41 8.64 -32.43
C TYR A 117 -19.30 7.61 -32.66
N ILE A 118 -18.11 8.08 -33.01
CA ILE A 118 -16.95 7.21 -33.21
C ILE A 118 -16.60 6.51 -31.90
N SER A 119 -16.32 5.22 -31.98
CA SER A 119 -15.80 4.45 -30.86
C SER A 119 -14.61 3.64 -31.29
N ASP A 120 -13.65 3.51 -30.39
CA ASP A 120 -12.44 2.72 -30.59
C ASP A 120 -12.04 2.04 -29.28
N HIS A 121 -11.25 0.99 -29.36
CA HIS A 121 -10.78 0.25 -28.19
C HIS A 121 -9.46 -0.45 -28.51
N GLY A 122 -8.72 -0.80 -27.48
CA GLY A 122 -7.47 -1.51 -27.65
C GLY A 122 -6.75 -1.74 -26.33
N SER A 123 -5.47 -2.09 -26.47
CA SER A 123 -4.58 -2.29 -25.33
C SER A 123 -3.68 -1.08 -25.15
N GLY A 124 -3.30 -0.81 -23.91
CA GLY A 124 -2.42 0.30 -23.57
C GLY A 124 -1.39 -0.06 -22.53
N GLN A 125 -0.35 0.76 -22.50
CA GLN A 125 0.72 0.75 -21.52
C GLN A 125 0.92 2.17 -21.00
N LEU A 126 0.98 2.32 -19.68
CA LEU A 126 1.34 3.55 -19.01
C LEU A 126 2.69 3.32 -18.33
N LEU A 127 3.70 4.09 -18.73
CA LEU A 127 4.98 4.11 -18.07
C LEU A 127 5.09 5.41 -17.28
N ILE A 128 5.15 5.28 -15.96
CA ILE A 128 5.32 6.40 -15.05
C ILE A 128 6.74 6.35 -14.49
N THR A 129 7.47 7.45 -14.63
CA THR A 129 8.84 7.58 -14.15
C THR A 129 8.99 8.82 -13.27
N ASP A 130 10.10 8.89 -12.54
CA ASP A 130 10.45 10.03 -11.69
C ASP A 130 9.37 10.38 -10.66
N THR A 131 8.66 9.36 -10.16
CA THR A 131 7.61 9.56 -9.17
C THR A 131 8.19 9.66 -7.77
N ASN A 132 7.82 10.71 -7.06
CA ASN A 132 8.22 10.92 -5.68
C ASN A 132 7.04 10.65 -4.76
N MET A 133 7.26 9.87 -3.71
CA MET A 133 6.25 9.50 -2.74
C MET A 133 6.75 9.82 -1.33
N SER A 134 5.89 10.43 -0.52
CA SER A 134 6.13 10.65 0.90
C SER A 134 4.97 10.09 1.71
N LEU A 135 5.28 9.31 2.74
CA LEU A 135 4.30 8.70 3.62
C LEU A 135 4.71 8.91 5.08
N ASN A 136 3.82 9.47 5.90
CA ASN A 136 4.03 9.60 7.34
C ASN A 136 3.23 8.52 8.05
N LEU A 137 3.92 7.56 8.67
CA LEU A 137 3.30 6.50 9.46
C LEU A 137 3.41 6.82 10.94
N GLY A 138 2.27 6.88 11.62
CA GLY A 138 2.18 6.93 13.07
C GLY A 138 1.77 5.57 13.64
N ALA A 139 2.22 5.28 14.86
CA ALA A 139 1.75 4.13 15.63
C ALA A 139 0.75 4.60 16.70
N ASN A 140 -0.42 3.97 16.73
CA ASN A 140 -1.48 4.23 17.70
C ASN A 140 -1.90 2.93 18.38
N ILE A 141 -2.51 3.03 19.56
CA ILE A 141 -3.20 1.88 20.15
C ILE A 141 -4.51 1.69 19.41
N SER A 142 -4.75 0.47 18.93
CA SER A 142 -5.95 0.09 18.21
C SER A 142 -7.20 0.31 19.06
N LYS A 143 -8.22 0.92 18.45
CA LYS A 143 -9.54 1.12 19.08
C LYS A 143 -10.38 -0.15 19.04
N SER A 144 -10.18 -0.99 18.02
CA SER A 144 -10.93 -2.25 17.84
C SER A 144 -10.36 -3.38 18.68
N CYS A 145 -9.06 -3.35 18.99
CA CYS A 145 -8.42 -4.32 19.86
C CYS A 145 -7.52 -3.65 20.89
N PRO A 146 -7.99 -3.47 22.14
CA PRO A 146 -7.23 -2.82 23.19
C PRO A 146 -5.85 -3.45 23.38
N ASN A 147 -4.83 -2.61 23.57
CA ASN A 147 -3.41 -2.99 23.72
C ASN A 147 -2.72 -3.48 22.45
N HIS A 148 -3.39 -3.49 21.29
CA HIS A 148 -2.73 -3.76 20.02
C HIS A 148 -2.23 -2.48 19.39
N ILE A 149 -1.14 -2.57 18.64
CA ILE A 149 -0.58 -1.44 17.92
C ILE A 149 -1.15 -1.47 16.51
N ASN A 150 -1.72 -0.35 16.11
CA ASN A 150 -2.15 -0.08 14.76
C ASN A 150 -1.25 0.98 14.17
N VAL A 151 -0.83 0.79 12.93
CA VAL A 151 -0.15 1.78 12.12
C VAL A 151 -1.19 2.53 11.33
N ASP A 152 -1.11 3.86 11.36
CA ASP A 152 -1.98 4.75 10.61
C ASP A 152 -1.15 5.68 9.73
N ALA A 153 -1.57 5.85 8.47
CA ALA A 153 -1.01 6.85 7.58
C ALA A 153 -1.61 8.23 7.86
N GLN A 154 -0.80 9.11 8.47
CA GLN A 154 -1.19 10.48 8.79
C GLN A 154 -1.21 11.38 7.56
N ASN A 155 -0.22 11.23 6.70
CA ASN A 155 -0.10 11.96 5.45
C ASN A 155 0.46 11.04 4.37
N PHE A 156 -0.05 11.16 3.15
CA PHE A 156 0.46 10.47 1.99
C PHE A 156 0.45 11.46 0.83
N ASN A 157 1.59 11.66 0.21
CA ASN A 157 1.74 12.51 -0.97
C ASN A 157 2.45 11.71 -2.05
N MET A 158 1.91 11.76 -3.26
CA MET A 158 2.51 11.18 -4.45
C MET A 158 2.54 12.28 -5.51
N LYS A 159 3.72 12.49 -6.09
CA LYS A 159 3.92 13.44 -7.18
C LYS A 159 4.49 12.70 -8.37
N VAL A 160 3.76 12.71 -9.47
CA VAL A 160 4.17 12.06 -10.71
C VAL A 160 5.11 13.01 -11.47
N GLY A 161 6.29 12.49 -11.86
CA GLY A 161 7.27 13.25 -12.63
C GLY A 161 6.94 13.23 -14.12
N GLU A 162 7.01 12.04 -14.72
CA GLU A 162 6.72 11.83 -16.14
C GLU A 162 5.71 10.68 -16.32
N LEU A 163 4.73 10.88 -17.20
CA LEU A 163 3.78 9.86 -17.64
C LEU A 163 3.89 9.72 -19.16
N ARG A 164 4.24 8.52 -19.62
CA ARG A 164 4.20 8.13 -21.03
C ARG A 164 3.05 7.17 -21.27
N ILE A 165 2.20 7.55 -22.21
CA ILE A 165 1.03 6.76 -22.61
C ILE A 165 1.32 6.14 -23.97
N ASN A 166 1.20 4.82 -24.09
CA ASN A 166 1.28 4.10 -25.35
C ASN A 166 0.00 3.29 -25.53
N LEU A 167 -0.87 3.68 -26.47
CA LEU A 167 -2.11 2.97 -26.77
C LEU A 167 -2.01 2.38 -28.17
N ASN A 168 -2.34 1.10 -28.30
CA ASN A 168 -2.40 0.41 -29.59
C ASN A 168 -3.86 0.38 -30.05
N SER A 169 -4.16 1.09 -31.13
CA SER A 169 -5.51 1.29 -31.65
C SER A 169 -5.60 0.97 -33.15
N SER A 170 -6.83 0.79 -33.65
CA SER A 170 -7.09 0.81 -35.09
C SER A 170 -7.13 2.24 -35.67
N MET A 171 -7.33 3.23 -34.80
CA MET A 171 -7.48 4.66 -35.09
C MET A 171 -6.43 5.50 -34.34
N ASP A 172 -5.16 5.13 -34.45
CA ASP A 172 -4.05 5.80 -33.75
C ASP A 172 -4.05 7.33 -33.91
N PHE A 173 -4.46 7.83 -35.10
CA PHE A 173 -4.54 9.28 -35.36
C PHE A 173 -5.51 10.03 -34.43
N LEU A 174 -6.60 9.39 -33.99
CA LEU A 174 -7.53 9.99 -33.02
C LEU A 174 -6.89 10.03 -31.64
N ILE A 175 -6.18 8.96 -31.27
CA ILE A 175 -5.49 8.85 -29.99
C ILE A 175 -4.46 9.97 -29.83
N GLU A 176 -3.59 10.14 -30.83
CA GLU A 176 -2.52 11.14 -30.79
C GLU A 176 -3.06 12.55 -30.54
N SER A 177 -4.25 12.87 -31.06
CA SER A 177 -4.86 14.19 -30.86
C SER A 177 -5.39 14.42 -29.44
N VAL A 178 -5.70 13.36 -28.69
CA VAL A 178 -6.28 13.43 -27.34
C VAL A 178 -5.24 13.10 -26.26
N ILE A 179 -4.10 12.51 -26.62
CA ILE A 179 -3.10 12.00 -25.67
C ILE A 179 -2.54 13.08 -24.75
N ALA A 180 -2.37 14.31 -25.23
CA ALA A 180 -1.90 15.44 -24.43
C ALA A 180 -2.90 15.77 -23.31
N LEU A 181 -4.20 15.86 -23.64
CA LEU A 181 -5.27 16.11 -22.66
C LEU A 181 -5.45 14.94 -21.68
N LEU A 182 -5.23 13.71 -22.17
CA LEU A 182 -5.25 12.51 -21.34
C LEU A 182 -4.11 12.51 -20.33
N THR A 183 -2.91 12.95 -20.72
CA THR A 183 -1.73 12.91 -19.85
C THR A 183 -1.95 13.72 -18.58
N ASP A 184 -2.38 14.98 -18.69
CA ASP A 184 -2.63 15.84 -17.53
C ASP A 184 -3.76 15.29 -16.64
N SER A 185 -4.84 14.81 -17.28
CA SER A 185 -5.99 14.23 -16.56
C SER A 185 -5.60 12.96 -15.81
N MET A 186 -4.78 12.11 -16.44
CA MET A 186 -4.30 10.87 -15.84
C MET A 186 -3.35 11.15 -14.69
N ILE A 187 -2.42 12.11 -14.82
CA ILE A 187 -1.53 12.51 -13.72
C ILE A 187 -2.35 12.88 -12.48
N SER A 188 -3.36 13.74 -12.63
CA SER A 188 -4.26 14.10 -11.53
C SER A 188 -4.97 12.89 -10.92
N VAL A 189 -5.45 11.96 -11.76
CA VAL A 189 -6.07 10.72 -11.25
C VAL A 189 -5.08 9.83 -10.50
N PHE A 190 -3.83 9.72 -10.95
CA PHE A 190 -2.78 8.98 -10.25
C PHE A 190 -2.45 9.62 -8.90
N GLU A 191 -2.26 10.93 -8.87
CA GLU A 191 -1.92 11.68 -7.66
C GLU A 191 -3.05 11.70 -6.63
N GLU A 192 -4.31 11.57 -7.04
CA GLU A 192 -5.45 11.53 -6.11
C GLU A 192 -5.88 10.09 -5.77
N LYS A 193 -6.33 9.33 -6.78
CA LYS A 193 -6.99 8.04 -6.55
C LYS A 193 -5.98 6.93 -6.29
N ILE A 194 -4.93 6.87 -7.10
CA ILE A 194 -3.90 5.84 -6.92
C ILE A 194 -3.10 6.12 -5.66
N ALA A 195 -2.84 7.38 -5.34
CA ALA A 195 -2.24 7.76 -4.07
C ALA A 195 -3.05 7.27 -2.86
N GLN A 196 -4.37 7.51 -2.84
CA GLN A 196 -5.23 7.02 -1.76
C GLN A 196 -5.22 5.48 -1.68
N PHE A 197 -5.29 4.80 -2.82
CA PHE A 197 -5.25 3.34 -2.87
C PHE A 197 -3.92 2.78 -2.35
N MET A 198 -2.80 3.38 -2.74
CA MET A 198 -1.46 2.99 -2.28
C MET A 198 -1.29 3.26 -0.79
N ARG A 199 -1.79 4.39 -0.27
CA ARG A 199 -1.82 4.69 1.15
C ARG A 199 -2.51 3.56 1.94
N ASP A 200 -3.70 3.17 1.51
CA ASP A 200 -4.49 2.15 2.19
C ASP A 200 -3.80 0.77 2.10
N ALA A 201 -3.19 0.46 0.96
CA ALA A 201 -2.36 -0.74 0.78
C ALA A 201 -1.16 -0.77 1.74
N PHE A 202 -0.41 0.33 1.88
CA PHE A 202 0.73 0.39 2.81
C PHE A 202 0.31 0.20 4.26
N VAL A 203 -0.79 0.85 4.67
CA VAL A 203 -1.37 0.67 6.02
C VAL A 203 -1.78 -0.78 6.25
N GLN A 204 -2.43 -1.40 5.27
CA GLN A 204 -2.83 -2.80 5.37
C GLN A 204 -1.62 -3.75 5.49
N ILE A 205 -0.58 -3.55 4.68
CA ILE A 205 0.66 -4.35 4.76
C ILE A 205 1.30 -4.20 6.14
N ALA A 206 1.42 -2.97 6.64
CA ALA A 206 2.03 -2.70 7.94
C ALA A 206 1.25 -3.40 9.08
N ASN A 207 -0.08 -3.30 9.08
CA ASN A 207 -0.92 -3.89 10.11
C ASN A 207 -0.99 -5.41 10.03
N ASN A 208 -1.07 -5.99 8.83
CA ASN A 208 -1.00 -7.44 8.67
C ASN A 208 0.29 -8.01 9.25
N GLY A 209 1.42 -7.32 9.05
CA GLY A 209 2.71 -7.72 9.62
C GLY A 209 2.76 -7.60 11.15
N LEU A 210 1.97 -6.72 11.76
CA LEU A 210 1.87 -6.61 13.22
C LEU A 210 0.97 -7.69 13.82
N ASP A 211 -0.16 -7.98 13.16
CA ASP A 211 -1.14 -8.98 13.63
C ASP A 211 -0.59 -10.42 13.54
N GLU A 212 0.22 -10.75 12.53
CA GLU A 212 0.79 -12.10 12.38
C GLU A 212 1.84 -12.46 13.46
N ASN A 213 2.37 -11.48 14.21
CA ASN A 213 3.42 -11.70 15.22
C ASN A 213 2.88 -12.10 16.60
N GLU A 214 1.57 -12.25 16.78
CA GLU A 214 0.94 -12.50 18.08
C GLU A 214 1.14 -13.92 18.64
N GLU A 215 1.48 -14.92 17.81
CA GLU A 215 1.39 -16.33 18.20
C GLU A 215 2.53 -16.88 19.08
N LEU A 216 3.56 -16.10 19.46
CA LEU A 216 4.80 -16.67 20.06
C LEU A 216 5.01 -16.47 21.56
N SER A 217 3.96 -16.14 22.31
CA SER A 217 4.07 -15.91 23.76
C SER A 217 3.71 -17.11 24.64
N THR A 218 4.31 -18.29 24.41
CA THR A 218 4.21 -19.41 25.36
C THR A 218 5.06 -19.17 26.61
N LEU A 219 4.54 -18.45 27.60
CA LEU A 219 5.10 -18.48 28.96
C LEU A 219 4.47 -19.64 29.76
N LYS A 220 5.19 -20.78 29.73
CA LYS A 220 5.07 -21.96 30.61
C LYS A 220 3.69 -22.64 30.67
N GLY A 221 3.52 -23.66 29.79
CA GLY A 221 3.00 -24.96 30.25
C GLY A 221 1.70 -25.48 29.67
N ILE A 222 0.91 -24.68 28.94
CA ILE A 222 -0.32 -25.16 28.29
C ILE A 222 -0.23 -24.84 26.80
N ALA A 223 -0.03 -25.89 26.01
CA ALA A 223 -0.08 -25.82 24.56
C ALA A 223 -1.54 -25.56 24.12
N CYS A 224 -1.78 -24.46 23.40
CA CYS A 224 -2.98 -24.31 22.58
C CYS A 224 -2.56 -24.20 21.11
N TYR A 225 -3.26 -24.97 20.29
CA TYR A 225 -2.97 -25.31 18.90
C TYR A 225 -3.16 -24.13 17.93
N GLN A 226 -2.15 -23.98 17.05
CA GLN A 226 -2.21 -23.81 15.60
C GLN A 226 -3.49 -23.23 14.95
N SER A 227 -3.35 -22.06 14.32
CA SER A 227 -4.09 -21.71 13.11
C SER A 227 -3.22 -21.96 11.86
N ARG A 228 -3.69 -22.85 10.99
CA ARG A 228 -3.06 -23.21 9.71
C ARG A 228 -3.51 -22.25 8.62
N HIS A 229 -2.59 -21.58 7.92
CA HIS A 229 -2.75 -21.30 6.49
C HIS A 229 -1.40 -21.32 5.74
N PRO A 230 -1.18 -22.28 4.82
CA PRO A 230 0.10 -22.44 4.12
C PRO A 230 0.10 -21.75 2.74
N ILE A 231 -0.16 -20.43 2.66
CA ILE A 231 -0.07 -19.73 1.36
C ILE A 231 0.99 -18.61 1.33
N PHE A 232 1.44 -18.08 2.48
CA PHE A 232 2.51 -17.04 2.52
C PHE A 232 3.77 -17.44 3.32
N PHE A 233 3.82 -18.66 3.86
CA PHE A 233 4.71 -19.01 4.97
C PHE A 233 6.18 -19.29 4.65
N ASN A 234 6.63 -19.32 3.39
CA ASN A 234 8.01 -19.71 3.08
C ASN A 234 9.04 -18.55 3.01
N LYS A 235 8.63 -17.28 3.14
CA LYS A 235 9.58 -16.14 3.20
C LYS A 235 9.66 -15.43 4.57
N PHE A 236 8.74 -15.67 5.51
CA PHE A 236 8.67 -14.97 6.80
C PHE A 236 9.44 -15.63 7.97
N LYS A 237 10.51 -16.39 7.69
CA LYS A 237 11.22 -17.18 8.72
C LYS A 237 12.07 -16.38 9.72
N LEU A 238 12.07 -15.05 9.68
CA LEU A 238 12.87 -14.19 10.56
C LEU A 238 12.10 -13.58 11.74
N PHE A 239 10.80 -13.85 11.87
CA PHE A 239 9.92 -13.07 12.76
C PHE A 239 9.59 -13.69 14.11
N SER A 240 10.22 -14.79 14.51
CA SER A 240 9.77 -15.52 15.70
C SER A 240 10.17 -14.91 17.06
N SER A 241 10.42 -13.60 17.18
CA SER A 241 10.89 -13.04 18.45
C SER A 241 10.58 -11.55 18.72
N PHE A 242 9.42 -11.04 18.29
CA PHE A 242 8.99 -9.67 18.62
C PHE A 242 7.71 -9.68 19.48
N LYS A 243 7.80 -9.14 20.69
CA LYS A 243 6.65 -8.78 21.54
C LYS A 243 6.62 -7.26 21.65
N SER A 244 5.48 -6.65 21.29
CA SER A 244 5.08 -5.25 21.56
C SER A 244 6.18 -4.18 21.44
N ILE A 245 6.18 -3.46 20.32
CA ILE A 245 7.13 -2.39 20.01
C ILE A 245 6.56 -1.04 20.45
N PHE A 246 7.23 -0.29 21.32
CA PHE A 246 6.94 1.14 21.45
C PHE A 246 8.11 1.94 20.88
N VAL A 247 7.78 2.94 20.07
CA VAL A 247 8.73 3.95 19.57
C VAL A 247 8.74 5.08 20.61
N GLU A 248 9.86 5.24 21.31
CA GLU A 248 10.16 6.43 22.12
C GLU A 248 10.85 7.50 21.27
#